data_AF-A0A7N2MEL9-F1
#
_entry.id   AF-A0A7N2MEL9-F1
#
_cell.length_a   1.000
_cell.length_b   1.000
_cell.length_c   1.000
_cell.angle_alpha   90.00
_cell.angle_beta   90.00
_cell.angle_gamma   90.00
#
_symmetry.space_group_name_H-M   'P 1'
#
loop_
_entity.id
_entity.type
_entity.pdbx_description
1 polymer ?
#
loop_
_entity_poly.entity_id
_entity_poly.type
_entity_poly.pdbx_seq_one_letter_code
_entity_poly.pdbx_strand_id
1 'polypeptide(L)'
;MELSKKKTRRGPFTKNSIAFVCIVVSVCCIFVAFISMFRLPEVPVGMYQTAKTGRVSENEKFIGRFGGMMIEMLPEDLAFTVFVPSQKAFERDLRLRVNDGLVGEKMNDTYAIVSRVMGFSAVPRTLSSVMVPVGGEVSYDSISGFPLYITKGIDGMLVVNRIRSERVDIRKGEIVVHVMDGVIMDAEFEQSVQPDYSEE
;
A
#
# COMPACT_ATOMS: atom_id res chain seq x y z
N MET A 1 59.65 -56.75 -7.37
CA MET A 1 58.34 -56.35 -6.80
C MET A 1 58.65 -55.32 -5.73
N GLU A 2 58.58 -54.01 -6.02
CA GLU A 2 58.53 -53.00 -4.95
C GLU A 2 57.98 -51.65 -5.42
N LEU A 3 57.28 -51.02 -4.48
CA LEU A 3 56.30 -49.95 -4.57
C LEU A 3 56.84 -48.57 -4.99
N SER A 4 56.15 -47.90 -5.91
CA SER A 4 56.29 -46.46 -6.12
C SER A 4 55.34 -45.68 -5.21
N LYS A 5 55.91 -44.90 -4.27
CA LYS A 5 55.20 -44.09 -3.27
C LYS A 5 54.63 -42.81 -3.90
N LYS A 6 53.32 -42.63 -3.75
CA LYS A 6 52.56 -41.41 -4.04
C LYS A 6 52.96 -40.29 -3.08
N LYS A 7 53.50 -39.18 -3.61
CA LYS A 7 53.83 -37.97 -2.84
C LYS A 7 52.69 -36.94 -2.96
N THR A 8 51.93 -36.77 -1.89
CA THR A 8 50.85 -35.79 -1.76
C THR A 8 51.42 -34.38 -1.60
N ARG A 9 51.04 -33.46 -2.50
CA ARG A 9 51.47 -32.05 -2.51
C ARG A 9 50.52 -31.23 -1.64
N ARG A 10 50.94 -30.83 -0.42
CA ARG A 10 50.23 -29.87 0.43
C ARG A 10 50.45 -28.45 -0.12
N GLY A 11 49.37 -27.71 -0.38
CA GLY A 11 49.41 -26.32 -0.87
C GLY A 11 49.76 -25.31 0.23
N PRO A 12 50.20 -24.08 -0.14
CA PRO A 12 50.72 -23.10 0.80
C PRO A 12 49.60 -22.17 1.27
N PHE A 13 48.79 -22.61 2.22
CA PHE A 13 48.01 -21.68 3.03
C PHE A 13 48.76 -21.42 4.32
N THR A 14 48.60 -20.21 4.86
CA THR A 14 49.12 -19.71 6.14
C THR A 14 50.56 -19.19 6.14
N LYS A 15 50.71 -17.88 5.87
CA LYS A 15 51.76 -17.08 6.54
C LYS A 15 51.25 -15.77 7.16
N ASN A 16 50.11 -15.22 6.73
CA ASN A 16 49.57 -13.97 7.30
C ASN A 16 48.14 -14.19 7.81
N SER A 17 47.99 -14.70 9.05
CA SER A 17 46.69 -14.92 9.69
C SER A 17 45.87 -13.63 9.79
N ILE A 18 46.54 -12.50 10.05
CA ILE A 18 45.91 -11.18 10.13
C ILE A 18 45.32 -10.78 8.78
N ALA A 19 46.07 -10.95 7.68
CA ALA A 19 45.59 -10.62 6.34
C ALA A 19 44.39 -11.51 5.94
N PHE A 20 44.41 -12.78 6.33
CA PHE A 20 43.28 -13.68 6.09
C PHE A 20 42.02 -13.24 6.83
N VAL A 21 42.13 -12.88 8.11
CA VAL A 21 41.00 -12.36 8.89
C VAL A 21 40.47 -11.05 8.31
N CYS A 22 41.34 -10.12 7.91
CA CYS A 22 40.92 -8.87 7.27
C CYS A 22 40.17 -9.11 5.95
N ILE A 23 40.61 -10.07 5.13
CA ILE A 23 39.92 -10.42 3.88
C ILE A 23 38.54 -11.00 4.17
N VAL A 24 38.44 -11.94 5.12
CA VAL A 24 37.15 -12.57 5.47
C VAL A 24 36.16 -11.52 6.01
N VAL A 25 36.61 -10.64 6.92
CA VAL A 25 35.77 -9.57 7.47
C VAL A 25 35.32 -8.60 6.37
N SER A 26 36.24 -8.19 5.48
CA SER A 26 35.90 -7.31 4.36
C SER A 26 34.87 -7.92 3.42
N VAL A 27 35.02 -9.21 3.07
CA VAL A 27 34.05 -9.94 2.24
C VAL A 27 32.69 -10.03 2.94
N CYS A 28 32.65 -10.32 4.24
CA CYS A 28 31.40 -10.34 5.00
C CYS A 28 30.71 -8.97 5.03
N CYS A 29 31.46 -7.89 5.25
CA CYS A 29 30.91 -6.52 5.24
C CYS A 29 30.32 -6.16 3.87
N ILE A 30 31.03 -6.49 2.79
CA ILE A 30 30.54 -6.28 1.42
C ILE A 30 29.28 -7.10 1.16
N PHE A 31 29.23 -8.35 1.62
CA PHE A 31 28.08 -9.22 1.44
C PHE A 31 26.84 -8.71 2.19
N VAL A 32 27.02 -8.24 3.44
CA VAL A 32 25.95 -7.59 4.21
C VAL A 32 25.50 -6.30 3.54
N ALA A 33 26.43 -5.46 3.07
CA ALA A 33 26.09 -4.24 2.34
C ALA A 33 25.30 -4.53 1.05
N PHE A 34 25.68 -5.57 0.31
CA PHE A 34 24.93 -6.03 -0.87
C PHE A 34 23.53 -6.52 -0.49
N ILE A 35 23.38 -7.36 0.54
CA ILE A 35 22.06 -7.80 1.00
C ILE A 35 21.21 -6.60 1.45
N SER A 36 21.80 -5.63 2.16
CA SER A 36 21.10 -4.41 2.58
C SER A 36 20.71 -3.51 1.40
N MET A 37 21.53 -3.42 0.35
CA MET A 37 21.21 -2.68 -0.87
C MET A 37 20.17 -3.41 -1.75
N PHE A 38 20.22 -4.74 -1.84
CA PHE A 38 19.20 -5.55 -2.50
C PHE A 38 17.92 -5.71 -1.66
N ARG A 39 17.90 -5.18 -0.43
CA ARG A 39 16.71 -5.01 0.43
C ARG A 39 16.09 -3.63 0.31
N LEU A 40 16.50 -2.82 -0.67
CA LEU A 40 15.62 -1.73 -1.11
C LEU A 40 14.29 -2.36 -1.55
N PRO A 41 13.13 -1.92 -1.02
CA PRO A 41 11.86 -2.33 -1.58
C PRO A 41 11.89 -1.93 -3.05
N GLU A 42 11.64 -2.89 -3.92
CA GLU A 42 11.42 -2.64 -5.34
C GLU A 42 10.32 -1.58 -5.42
N VAL A 43 10.69 -0.33 -5.74
CA VAL A 43 9.71 0.64 -6.22
C VAL A 43 9.23 0.05 -7.54
N PRO A 44 7.95 -0.35 -7.68
CA PRO A 44 7.49 -0.90 -8.93
C PRO A 44 7.49 0.24 -9.95
N VAL A 45 8.54 0.31 -10.76
CA VAL A 45 8.56 1.13 -11.96
C VAL A 45 7.58 0.49 -12.92
N GLY A 46 6.35 1.01 -12.90
CA GLY A 46 5.35 0.98 -13.96
C GLY A 46 5.33 -0.25 -14.85
N MET A 47 4.60 -1.28 -14.43
CA MET A 47 3.90 -2.14 -15.38
C MET A 47 2.43 -1.80 -15.33
N TYR A 48 2.00 -0.91 -16.21
CA TYR A 48 0.59 -0.83 -16.61
C TYR A 48 0.24 -2.17 -17.25
N GLN A 49 -0.24 -3.13 -16.46
CA GLN A 49 -0.76 -4.36 -17.02
C GLN A 49 -1.99 -4.01 -17.84
N THR A 50 -1.83 -4.16 -19.14
CA THR A 50 -2.88 -4.24 -20.13
C THR A 50 -4.01 -5.12 -19.60
N ALA A 51 -5.22 -4.53 -19.58
CA ALA A 51 -6.44 -5.14 -19.11
C ALA A 51 -6.59 -6.58 -19.63
N LYS A 52 -6.40 -7.57 -18.75
CA LYS A 52 -7.01 -8.88 -18.96
C LYS A 52 -8.51 -8.68 -18.83
N THR A 53 -9.21 -8.81 -19.95
CA THR A 53 -10.67 -8.90 -20.01
C THR A 53 -11.13 -10.24 -19.42
N GLY A 54 -10.87 -10.45 -18.12
CA GLY A 54 -11.57 -11.42 -17.29
C GLY A 54 -12.88 -10.79 -16.82
N ARG A 55 -13.88 -11.62 -16.49
CA ARG A 55 -15.12 -11.14 -15.85
C ARG A 55 -14.74 -10.34 -14.60
N VAL A 56 -14.83 -9.02 -14.68
CA VAL A 56 -14.62 -8.11 -13.54
C VAL A 56 -15.59 -8.54 -12.46
N SER A 57 -15.05 -8.93 -11.30
CA SER A 57 -15.87 -9.34 -10.15
C SER A 57 -16.80 -8.20 -9.78
N GLU A 58 -18.02 -8.49 -9.29
CA GLU A 58 -18.93 -7.43 -8.85
C GLU A 58 -18.27 -6.51 -7.81
N ASN A 59 -17.42 -7.07 -6.95
CA ASN A 59 -16.64 -6.33 -5.97
C ASN A 59 -15.66 -5.34 -6.61
N GLU A 60 -14.99 -5.72 -7.70
CA GLU A 60 -14.08 -4.82 -8.42
C GLU A 60 -14.82 -3.63 -9.05
N LYS A 61 -16.09 -3.83 -9.45
CA LYS A 61 -16.93 -2.73 -9.96
C LYS A 61 -17.22 -1.70 -8.88
N PHE A 62 -17.41 -2.11 -7.62
CA PHE A 62 -17.68 -1.20 -6.51
C PHE A 62 -16.44 -0.41 -6.08
N ILE A 63 -15.27 -1.04 -6.10
CA ILE A 63 -13.99 -0.37 -5.76
C ILE A 63 -13.65 0.71 -6.79
N GLY A 64 -13.95 0.46 -8.07
CA GLY A 64 -13.63 1.39 -9.16
C GLY A 64 -12.12 1.50 -9.41
N ARG A 65 -11.74 2.36 -10.37
CA ARG A 65 -10.33 2.48 -10.79
C ARG A 65 -9.45 3.15 -9.74
N PHE A 66 -9.89 4.27 -9.18
CA PHE A 66 -9.10 5.00 -8.19
C PHE A 66 -8.94 4.19 -6.89
N GLY A 67 -9.98 3.50 -6.45
CA GLY A 67 -9.88 2.54 -5.35
C GLY A 67 -8.90 1.39 -5.64
N GLY A 68 -8.89 0.90 -6.88
CA GLY A 68 -7.90 -0.08 -7.35
C GLY A 68 -6.48 0.42 -7.18
N MET A 69 -6.21 1.66 -7.61
CA MET A 69 -4.91 2.31 -7.46
C MET A 69 -4.50 2.44 -5.97
N MET A 70 -5.42 2.82 -5.08
CA MET A 70 -5.12 2.89 -3.63
C MET A 70 -4.62 1.54 -3.10
N ILE A 71 -5.25 0.44 -3.51
CA ILE A 71 -4.90 -0.90 -3.04
C ILE A 71 -3.57 -1.37 -3.65
N GLU A 72 -3.31 -1.04 -4.91
CA GLU A 72 -2.05 -1.36 -5.60
C GLU A 72 -0.83 -0.65 -5.01
N MET A 73 -1.03 0.47 -4.29
CA MET A 73 0.03 1.16 -3.56
C MET A 73 0.42 0.46 -2.25
N LEU A 74 -0.39 -0.49 -1.76
CA LEU A 74 -0.14 -1.19 -0.51
C LEU A 74 0.55 -2.54 -0.76
N PRO A 75 1.40 -3.00 0.17
CA PRO A 75 1.99 -4.33 0.10
C PRO A 75 0.91 -5.41 0.31
N GLU A 76 0.81 -6.35 -0.62
CA GLU A 76 -0.25 -7.36 -0.66
C GLU A 76 -0.14 -8.42 0.46
N ASP A 77 1.04 -8.57 1.06
CA ASP A 77 1.39 -9.58 2.08
C ASP A 77 1.19 -9.08 3.52
N LEU A 78 0.76 -7.83 3.70
CA LEU A 78 0.52 -7.24 5.00
C LEU A 78 -0.96 -6.94 5.25
N ALA A 79 -1.32 -7.00 6.53
CA ALA A 79 -2.67 -6.73 7.00
C ALA A 79 -2.96 -5.23 6.95
N PHE A 80 -3.83 -4.83 6.02
CA PHE A 80 -4.35 -3.46 5.92
C PHE A 80 -5.87 -3.45 5.89
N THR A 81 -6.44 -2.33 6.31
CA THR A 81 -7.84 -1.99 6.04
C THR A 81 -7.88 -0.66 5.31
N VAL A 82 -8.60 -0.59 4.19
CA VAL A 82 -8.69 0.62 3.37
C VAL A 82 -10.15 1.04 3.23
N PHE A 83 -10.43 2.28 3.62
CA PHE A 83 -11.71 2.93 3.45
C PHE A 83 -11.72 3.68 2.11
N VAL A 84 -12.02 2.95 1.03
CA VAL A 84 -11.96 3.43 -0.35
C VAL A 84 -13.19 4.28 -0.67
N PRO A 85 -13.06 5.53 -1.13
CA PRO A 85 -14.19 6.29 -1.63
C PRO A 85 -14.80 5.61 -2.86
N SER A 86 -16.13 5.63 -2.98
CA SER A 86 -16.80 5.16 -4.18
C SER A 86 -16.43 6.03 -5.38
N GLN A 87 -16.60 5.50 -6.60
CA GLN A 87 -16.35 6.27 -7.82
C GLN A 87 -17.13 7.60 -7.83
N LYS A 88 -18.35 7.60 -7.30
CA LYS A 88 -19.17 8.81 -7.16
C LYS A 88 -18.59 9.79 -6.15
N ALA A 89 -18.05 9.31 -5.03
CA ALA A 89 -17.39 10.15 -4.05
C ALA A 89 -16.12 10.80 -4.62
N PHE A 90 -15.30 10.06 -5.37
CA PHE A 90 -14.15 10.63 -6.08
C PHE A 90 -14.57 11.75 -7.05
N GLU A 91 -15.63 11.52 -7.83
CA GLU A 91 -16.12 12.52 -8.79
C GLU A 91 -16.76 13.73 -8.12
N ARG A 92 -17.46 13.54 -7.00
CA ARG A 92 -18.20 14.58 -6.29
C ARG A 92 -17.26 15.43 -5.43
N ASP A 93 -16.43 14.79 -4.62
CA ASP A 93 -15.68 15.45 -3.55
C ASP A 93 -14.29 15.89 -4.04
N LEU A 94 -13.70 15.18 -5.01
CA LEU A 94 -12.38 15.49 -5.57
C LEU A 94 -12.40 15.93 -7.03
N ARG A 95 -13.57 15.92 -7.67
CA ARG A 95 -13.74 16.22 -9.11
C ARG A 95 -12.86 15.34 -10.01
N LEU A 96 -12.46 14.17 -9.51
CA LEU A 96 -11.63 13.22 -10.23
C LEU A 96 -12.51 12.30 -11.09
N ARG A 97 -12.42 12.48 -12.41
CA ARG A 97 -13.09 11.63 -13.40
C ARG A 97 -12.09 10.68 -14.03
N VAL A 98 -12.48 9.41 -14.20
CA VAL A 98 -11.59 8.37 -14.78
C VAL A 98 -11.06 8.76 -16.17
N ASN A 99 -11.91 9.37 -17.00
CA ASN A 99 -11.54 9.75 -18.36
C ASN A 99 -10.52 10.88 -18.41
N ASP A 100 -10.50 11.76 -17.41
CA ASP A 100 -9.68 12.97 -17.40
C ASP A 100 -8.43 12.82 -16.54
N GLY A 101 -8.53 12.04 -15.45
CA GLY A 101 -7.45 11.87 -14.47
C GLY A 101 -6.37 10.88 -14.89
N LEU A 102 -6.66 9.96 -15.82
CA LEU A 102 -5.72 8.91 -16.22
C LEU A 102 -4.99 9.19 -17.54
N VAL A 103 -5.01 10.43 -18.04
CA VAL A 103 -4.43 10.81 -19.35
C VAL A 103 -3.33 11.85 -19.20
N GLY A 104 -2.17 11.58 -19.80
CA GLY A 104 -1.08 12.55 -19.97
C GLY A 104 -0.51 13.06 -18.64
N GLU A 105 -0.25 14.36 -18.56
CA GLU A 105 0.37 15.01 -17.40
C GLU A 105 -0.49 14.95 -16.12
N LYS A 106 -1.83 14.86 -16.27
CA LYS A 106 -2.79 14.80 -15.15
C LYS A 106 -2.73 13.50 -14.34
N MET A 107 -2.05 12.48 -14.86
CA MET A 107 -1.85 11.21 -14.16
C MET A 107 -1.04 11.40 -12.88
N ASN A 108 -0.04 12.30 -12.90
CA ASN A 108 0.79 12.57 -11.73
C ASN A 108 -0.02 13.25 -10.62
N ASP A 109 -0.85 14.23 -10.98
CA ASP A 109 -1.74 14.92 -10.03
C ASP A 109 -2.77 13.94 -9.44
N THR A 110 -3.34 13.09 -10.29
CA THR A 110 -4.26 12.03 -9.86
C THR A 110 -3.57 11.07 -8.90
N TYR A 111 -2.35 10.63 -9.19
CA TYR A 111 -1.58 9.76 -8.31
C TYR A 111 -1.28 10.45 -6.96
N ALA A 112 -0.93 11.74 -6.98
CA ALA A 112 -0.71 12.52 -5.76
C ALA A 112 -1.98 12.62 -4.90
N ILE A 113 -3.13 12.91 -5.52
CA ILE A 113 -4.43 12.96 -4.82
C ILE A 113 -4.79 11.59 -4.25
N VAL A 114 -4.73 10.53 -5.06
CA VAL A 114 -5.11 9.17 -4.66
C VAL A 114 -4.20 8.65 -3.54
N SER A 115 -2.89 8.88 -3.63
CA SER A 115 -1.93 8.49 -2.59
C SER A 115 -2.17 9.26 -1.28
N ARG A 116 -2.52 10.55 -1.36
CA ARG A 116 -2.85 11.36 -0.19
C ARG A 116 -4.13 10.88 0.50
N VAL A 117 -5.19 10.62 -0.28
CA VAL A 117 -6.45 10.03 0.23
C VAL A 117 -6.18 8.67 0.86
N MET A 118 -5.39 7.81 0.22
CA MET A 118 -4.98 6.51 0.78
C MET A 118 -4.28 6.69 2.14
N GLY A 119 -3.37 7.66 2.26
CA GLY A 119 -2.68 7.97 3.51
C GLY A 119 -3.65 8.26 4.67
N PHE A 120 -4.74 8.99 4.43
CA PHE A 120 -5.75 9.32 5.44
C PHE A 120 -6.75 8.19 5.72
N SER A 121 -6.97 7.29 4.77
CA SER A 121 -8.09 6.34 4.79
C SER A 121 -7.67 4.88 4.93
N ALA A 122 -6.38 4.59 5.02
CA ALA A 122 -5.85 3.26 5.24
C ALA A 122 -5.31 3.10 6.67
N VAL A 123 -5.60 1.96 7.31
CA VAL A 123 -5.11 1.58 8.65
C VAL A 123 -4.20 0.36 8.50
N PRO A 124 -2.99 0.34 9.11
CA PRO A 124 -2.05 -0.77 9.03
C PRO A 124 -2.44 -1.96 9.93
N ARG A 125 -3.69 -2.41 9.82
CA ARG A 125 -4.23 -3.62 10.48
C ARG A 125 -5.49 -4.11 9.78
N THR A 126 -5.84 -5.37 9.98
CA THR A 126 -7.15 -5.91 9.60
C THR A 126 -8.25 -5.39 10.54
N LEU A 127 -9.32 -4.85 9.97
CA LEU A 127 -10.52 -4.38 10.63
C LEU A 127 -11.73 -4.72 9.76
N SER A 128 -12.40 -5.82 10.10
CA SER A 128 -13.67 -6.18 9.50
C SER A 128 -14.84 -5.55 10.25
N SER A 129 -16.00 -5.44 9.61
CA SER A 129 -17.20 -4.85 10.23
C SER A 129 -17.64 -5.61 11.48
N VAL A 130 -17.33 -6.90 11.59
CA VAL A 130 -17.69 -7.73 12.76
C VAL A 130 -16.86 -7.39 14.00
N MET A 131 -15.70 -6.76 13.84
CA MET A 131 -14.85 -6.32 14.96
C MET A 131 -15.36 -5.03 15.62
N VAL A 132 -16.27 -4.31 14.96
CA VAL A 132 -16.89 -3.09 15.48
C VAL A 132 -18.25 -3.45 16.09
N PRO A 133 -18.45 -3.30 17.41
CA PRO A 133 -19.75 -3.56 18.03
C PRO A 133 -20.82 -2.59 17.51
N VAL A 134 -22.05 -3.08 17.35
CA VAL A 134 -23.19 -2.22 16.98
C VAL A 134 -23.41 -1.17 18.07
N GLY A 135 -23.45 0.11 17.68
CA GLY A 135 -23.56 1.23 18.62
C GLY A 135 -22.27 1.50 19.42
N GLY A 136 -21.20 0.75 19.17
CA GLY A 136 -19.86 1.02 19.71
C GLY A 136 -19.03 1.90 18.78
N GLU A 137 -17.92 2.39 19.32
CA GLU A 137 -16.90 3.13 18.59
C GLU A 137 -15.53 2.49 18.83
N VAL A 138 -14.73 2.39 17.77
CA VAL A 138 -13.31 2.08 17.84
C VAL A 138 -12.53 3.19 17.14
N SER A 139 -11.30 3.44 17.58
CA SER A 139 -10.44 4.45 16.99
C SER A 139 -9.07 3.86 16.64
N TYR A 140 -8.58 4.19 15.44
CA TYR A 140 -7.27 3.80 14.96
C TYR A 140 -6.64 4.94 14.16
N ASP A 141 -5.32 5.02 14.19
CA ASP A 141 -4.57 5.95 13.34
C ASP A 141 -4.43 5.37 11.93
N SER A 142 -4.67 6.23 10.93
CA SER A 142 -4.36 5.92 9.54
C SER A 142 -2.84 5.93 9.28
N ILE A 143 -2.43 5.58 8.06
CA ILE A 143 -1.02 5.61 7.63
C ILE A 143 -0.40 6.99 7.82
N SER A 144 -1.17 8.08 7.64
CA SER A 144 -0.68 9.45 7.85
C SER A 144 -0.73 9.90 9.31
N GLY A 145 -1.16 9.04 10.24
CA GLY A 145 -1.38 9.41 11.64
C GLY A 145 -2.69 10.17 11.88
N PHE A 146 -3.56 10.28 10.88
CA PHE A 146 -4.87 10.90 11.03
C PHE A 146 -5.84 9.92 11.74
N PRO A 147 -6.48 10.33 12.86
CA PRO A 147 -7.34 9.43 13.62
C PRO A 147 -8.66 9.15 12.91
N LEU A 148 -9.00 7.87 12.81
CA LEU A 148 -10.26 7.37 12.26
C LEU A 148 -11.13 6.86 13.39
N TYR A 149 -12.30 7.48 13.57
CA TYR A 149 -13.37 7.06 14.48
C TYR A 149 -14.36 6.23 13.70
N ILE A 150 -14.42 4.94 14.01
CA ILE A 150 -15.25 3.96 13.31
C ILE A 150 -16.37 3.51 14.22
N THR A 151 -17.60 3.67 13.75
CA THR A 151 -18.81 3.17 14.41
C THR A 151 -19.56 2.23 13.49
N LYS A 152 -20.45 1.39 14.06
CA LYS A 152 -21.29 0.47 13.30
C LYS A 152 -22.76 0.76 13.51
N GLY A 153 -23.46 1.00 12.40
CA GLY A 153 -24.91 1.16 12.36
C GLY A 153 -25.66 -0.16 12.60
N ILE A 154 -26.96 -0.06 12.87
CA ILE A 154 -27.84 -1.22 13.10
C ILE A 154 -27.99 -2.07 11.81
N ASP A 155 -27.84 -1.43 10.66
CA ASP A 155 -27.81 -2.04 9.33
C ASP A 155 -26.50 -2.80 9.03
N GLY A 156 -25.54 -2.77 9.96
CA GLY A 156 -24.23 -3.41 9.81
C GLY A 156 -23.21 -2.58 9.03
N MET A 157 -23.58 -1.39 8.55
CA MET A 157 -22.68 -0.51 7.81
C MET A 157 -21.76 0.24 8.76
N LEU A 158 -20.51 0.45 8.33
CA LEU A 158 -19.55 1.27 9.05
C LEU A 158 -19.77 2.75 8.74
N VAL A 159 -19.60 3.59 9.75
CA VAL A 159 -19.47 5.04 9.61
C VAL A 159 -18.11 5.43 10.15
N VAL A 160 -17.28 6.04 9.31
CA VAL A 160 -15.91 6.44 9.61
C VAL A 160 -15.81 7.95 9.47
N ASN A 161 -15.45 8.66 10.55
CA ASN A 161 -15.37 10.13 10.56
C ASN A 161 -16.60 10.80 9.92
N ARG A 162 -17.81 10.32 10.27
CA ARG A 162 -19.12 10.77 9.74
C ARG A 162 -19.43 10.36 8.29
N ILE A 163 -18.53 9.68 7.60
CA ILE A 163 -18.75 9.17 6.24
C ILE A 163 -19.24 7.72 6.33
N ARG A 164 -20.38 7.43 5.70
CA ARG A 164 -21.00 6.10 5.72
C ARG A 164 -20.44 5.22 4.61
N SER A 165 -20.31 3.93 4.90
CA SER A 165 -19.97 2.92 3.89
C SER A 165 -21.16 2.55 3.01
N GLU A 166 -20.90 2.25 1.74
CA GLU A 166 -21.81 1.63 0.77
C GLU A 166 -21.66 0.11 0.72
N ARG A 167 -20.44 -0.37 0.97
CA ARG A 167 -20.06 -1.80 1.04
C ARG A 167 -19.00 -1.99 2.11
N VAL A 168 -19.06 -3.12 2.80
CA VAL A 168 -18.09 -3.49 3.84
C VAL A 168 -17.50 -4.87 3.56
N ASP A 169 -16.34 -5.14 4.15
CA ASP A 169 -15.70 -6.46 4.20
C ASP A 169 -15.34 -7.09 2.82
N ILE A 170 -14.98 -6.27 1.84
CA ILE A 170 -14.45 -6.77 0.57
C ILE A 170 -13.01 -7.22 0.79
N ARG A 171 -12.68 -8.47 0.45
CA ARG A 171 -11.35 -9.05 0.69
C ARG A 171 -10.50 -9.06 -0.58
N LYS A 172 -9.26 -8.54 -0.49
CA LYS A 172 -8.24 -8.60 -1.55
C LYS A 172 -6.90 -9.01 -0.92
N GLY A 173 -6.59 -10.30 -0.96
CA GLY A 173 -5.44 -10.85 -0.21
C GLY A 173 -5.63 -10.68 1.31
N GLU A 174 -4.61 -10.12 1.97
CA GLU A 174 -4.64 -9.75 3.39
C GLU A 174 -5.30 -8.38 3.66
N ILE A 175 -5.69 -7.66 2.60
CA ILE A 175 -6.31 -6.34 2.67
C ILE A 175 -7.83 -6.46 2.77
N VAL A 176 -8.43 -5.75 3.73
CA VAL A 176 -9.88 -5.56 3.85
C VAL A 176 -10.26 -4.18 3.30
N VAL A 177 -11.28 -4.14 2.45
CA VAL A 177 -11.73 -2.93 1.78
C VAL A 177 -13.17 -2.64 2.17
N HIS A 178 -13.43 -1.41 2.58
CA HIS A 178 -14.76 -0.86 2.79
C HIS A 178 -14.96 0.30 1.81
N VAL A 179 -16.04 0.27 1.04
CA VAL A 179 -16.36 1.33 0.08
C VAL A 179 -17.19 2.40 0.76
N MET A 180 -16.82 3.66 0.63
CA MET A 180 -17.35 4.81 1.35
C MET A 180 -18.11 5.77 0.43
N ASP A 181 -19.24 6.32 0.87
CA ASP A 181 -20.00 7.37 0.16
C ASP A 181 -19.42 8.78 0.45
N GLY A 182 -18.10 8.88 0.45
CA GLY A 182 -17.39 10.12 0.72
C GLY A 182 -15.91 9.89 0.84
N VAL A 183 -15.15 10.97 0.79
CA VAL A 183 -13.70 10.93 0.91
C VAL A 183 -13.27 11.32 2.32
N ILE A 184 -12.55 10.41 2.99
CA ILE A 184 -11.94 10.69 4.29
C ILE A 184 -10.62 11.44 4.05
N MET A 185 -10.51 12.64 4.58
CA MET A 185 -9.32 13.49 4.51
C MET A 185 -9.24 14.46 5.69
N ASP A 186 -8.10 15.12 5.86
CA ASP A 186 -7.97 16.23 6.81
C ASP A 186 -8.48 17.56 6.21
N ALA A 187 -8.68 18.56 7.07
CA ALA A 187 -9.23 19.84 6.68
C ALA A 187 -8.29 20.63 5.76
N GLU A 188 -6.97 20.46 5.90
CA GLU A 188 -5.97 21.13 5.05
C GLU A 188 -6.06 20.60 3.62
N PHE A 189 -6.14 19.28 3.44
CA PHE A 189 -6.32 18.68 2.12
C PHE A 189 -7.69 19.02 1.54
N GLU A 190 -8.75 19.00 2.35
CA GLU A 190 -10.09 19.39 1.90
C GLU A 190 -10.10 20.81 1.33
N GLN A 191 -9.46 21.76 2.00
CA GLN A 191 -9.33 23.13 1.49
C GLN A 191 -8.55 23.20 0.17
N SER A 192 -7.51 22.36 0.00
CA SER A 192 -6.69 22.36 -1.22
C SER A 192 -7.42 21.85 -2.47
N VAL A 193 -8.52 21.09 -2.28
CA VAL A 193 -9.34 20.52 -3.38
C VAL A 193 -10.68 21.24 -3.54
N GLN A 194 -11.02 22.14 -2.63
CA GLN A 194 -12.20 22.99 -2.76
C GLN A 194 -12.03 23.98 -3.93
N PRO A 195 -13.11 24.32 -4.64
CA PRO A 195 -13.07 25.39 -5.62
C PRO A 195 -12.76 26.73 -4.93
N ASP A 196 -11.94 27.54 -5.58
CA ASP A 196 -11.85 28.96 -5.27
C ASP A 196 -13.21 29.60 -5.58
N TYR A 197 -14.06 29.77 -4.55
CA TYR A 197 -15.20 30.68 -4.61
C TYR A 197 -14.70 32.12 -4.49
N SER A 198 -13.88 32.54 -5.45
CA SER A 198 -13.48 33.93 -5.59
C SER A 198 -13.76 34.39 -7.01
N GLU A 199 -14.57 35.46 -7.08
CA GLU A 199 -14.94 36.29 -8.23
C GLU A 199 -16.27 35.95 -8.93
N GLU A 200 -17.37 36.33 -8.27
CA GLU A 200 -18.46 37.08 -8.92
C GLU A 200 -18.33 38.57 -8.59
#